data_AF-A0A821E348-F1
#
_entry.id   AF-A0A821E348-F1
#
_cell.length_a   1.000
_cell.length_b   1.000
_cell.length_c   1.000
_cell.angle_alpha   90.00
_cell.angle_beta   90.00
_cell.angle_gamma   90.00
#
_symmetry.space_group_name_H-M   'P 1'
#
loop_
_entity.id
_entity.type
_entity.pdbx_description
1 polymer ?
#
loop_
_entity_poly.entity_id
_entity_poly.type
_entity_poly.pdbx_seq_one_letter_code
_entity_poly.pdbx_strand_id
1 'polypeptide(L)'
;LFCSNDEYDIFKQQAHLDYLRFLEYRSNELIPGGVLILCFPCLNDKGLFGFEILFQLLYKCATLLPITQQELLDYTYPLYYRTYEEYINYDLFKKFSLKLIKSELCDTRTDTFTRFQQGELTLDEFVKDHTRFLRSWTEPSLRETLERNNHCLDEEVETLLDQFWNLYEREVKELSNQFDLCCVYAYLILKKDLI
;
A
#
# COMPACT_ATOMS: atom_id res chain seq x y z
N LEU A 1 6.79 -9.16 2.23
CA LEU A 1 5.63 -9.06 1.31
C LEU A 1 5.63 -10.18 0.27
N PHE A 2 6.80 -10.65 -0.18
CA PHE A 2 6.90 -11.79 -1.11
C PHE A 2 7.51 -13.00 -0.40
N CYS A 3 6.99 -14.19 -0.67
CA CYS A 3 7.48 -15.46 -0.17
C CYS A 3 8.67 -15.97 -1.00
N SER A 4 8.91 -15.42 -2.20
CA SER A 4 10.06 -15.75 -3.05
C SER A 4 10.46 -14.62 -4.03
N ASN A 5 11.64 -14.75 -4.65
CA ASN A 5 12.07 -13.87 -5.76
C ASN A 5 11.17 -14.03 -7.00
N ASP A 6 10.68 -15.24 -7.26
CA ASP A 6 9.80 -15.50 -8.41
C ASP A 6 8.47 -14.75 -8.24
N GLU A 7 7.91 -14.72 -7.02
CA GLU A 7 6.72 -13.92 -6.71
C GLU A 7 6.97 -12.42 -6.85
N TYR A 8 8.13 -11.93 -6.38
CA TYR A 8 8.52 -10.53 -6.57
C TYR A 8 8.50 -10.15 -8.06
N ASP A 9 9.08 -10.99 -8.92
CA ASP A 9 9.12 -10.73 -10.35
C ASP A 9 7.72 -10.78 -11.00
N ILE A 10 6.85 -11.69 -10.56
CA ILE A 10 5.45 -11.74 -11.03
C ILE A 10 4.72 -10.44 -10.68
N PHE A 11 4.83 -9.97 -9.44
CA PHE A 11 4.21 -8.72 -9.00
C PHE A 11 4.77 -7.50 -9.74
N LYS A 12 6.08 -7.47 -9.97
CA LYS A 12 6.75 -6.44 -10.76
C LYS A 12 6.23 -6.40 -12.20
N GLN A 13 6.09 -7.55 -12.84
CA GLN A 13 5.56 -7.66 -14.19
C GLN A 13 4.10 -7.22 -14.26
N GLN A 14 3.27 -7.67 -13.33
CA GLN A 14 1.86 -7.27 -13.26
C GLN A 14 1.74 -5.75 -13.06
N ALA A 15 2.51 -5.19 -12.14
CA ALA A 15 2.57 -3.75 -11.92
C ALA A 15 3.01 -3.01 -13.18
N HIS A 16 4.00 -3.49 -13.92
CA HIS A 16 4.41 -2.87 -15.19
C HIS A 16 3.25 -2.83 -16.20
N LEU A 17 2.53 -3.94 -16.36
CA LEU A 17 1.37 -4.04 -17.26
C LEU A 17 0.24 -3.10 -16.85
N ASP A 18 -0.04 -2.99 -15.55
CA ASP A 18 -1.08 -2.11 -15.02
C ASP A 18 -0.73 -0.64 -15.25
N TYR A 19 0.54 -0.26 -15.06
CA TYR A 19 1.00 1.10 -15.32
C TYR A 19 0.93 1.46 -16.79
N LEU A 20 1.36 0.54 -17.66
CA LEU A 20 1.28 0.68 -19.11
C LEU A 20 -0.17 0.95 -19.55
N ARG A 21 -1.10 0.08 -19.14
CA ARG A 21 -2.52 0.18 -19.49
C ARG A 21 -3.15 1.45 -18.92
N PHE A 22 -2.81 1.79 -17.68
CA PHE A 22 -3.29 3.03 -17.06
C PHE A 22 -2.89 4.26 -17.89
N LEU A 23 -1.60 4.39 -18.25
CA LEU A 23 -1.14 5.52 -19.05
C LEU A 23 -1.76 5.54 -20.44
N GLU A 24 -1.89 4.38 -21.09
CA GLU A 24 -2.56 4.24 -22.38
C GLU A 24 -3.99 4.80 -22.32
N TYR A 25 -4.82 4.27 -21.42
CA TYR A 25 -6.22 4.69 -21.30
C TYR A 25 -6.36 6.17 -20.93
N ARG A 26 -5.61 6.63 -19.91
CA ARG A 26 -5.65 8.04 -19.51
C ARG A 26 -5.20 8.96 -20.63
N SER A 27 -4.22 8.56 -21.44
CA SER A 27 -3.78 9.36 -22.57
C SER A 27 -4.80 9.48 -23.70
N ASN A 28 -5.69 8.49 -23.86
CA ASN A 28 -6.74 8.50 -24.87
C ASN A 28 -7.97 9.30 -24.41
N GLU A 29 -8.18 9.39 -23.11
CA GLU A 29 -9.27 10.18 -22.51
C GLU A 29 -8.92 11.67 -22.39
N LEU A 30 -7.63 12.00 -22.24
CA LEU A 30 -7.16 13.38 -22.15
C LEU A 30 -7.31 14.10 -23.49
N ILE A 31 -7.98 15.25 -23.47
CA ILE A 31 -7.94 16.20 -24.58
C ILE A 31 -6.50 16.71 -24.82
N PRO A 32 -6.16 17.14 -26.05
CA PRO A 32 -4.88 17.77 -26.33
C PRO A 32 -4.60 18.94 -25.37
N GLY A 33 -3.41 18.95 -24.77
CA GLY A 33 -3.02 19.93 -23.75
C GLY A 33 -3.56 19.66 -22.33
N GLY A 34 -4.38 18.62 -22.15
CA GLY A 34 -4.87 18.18 -20.85
C GLY A 34 -3.72 17.72 -19.92
N VAL A 35 -3.96 17.80 -18.61
CA VAL A 35 -2.93 17.51 -17.58
C VAL A 35 -3.38 16.34 -16.72
N LEU A 36 -2.46 15.42 -16.46
CA LEU A 36 -2.60 14.30 -15.55
C LEU A 36 -1.63 14.49 -14.38
N ILE A 37 -2.18 14.58 -13.17
CA ILE A 37 -1.40 14.65 -11.93
C ILE A 37 -1.49 13.28 -11.27
N LEU A 38 -0.34 12.70 -10.95
CA LEU A 38 -0.23 11.39 -10.33
C LEU A 38 0.52 11.52 -9.01
N CYS A 39 0.03 10.81 -8.00
CA CYS A 39 0.65 10.66 -6.70
C CYS A 39 0.64 9.17 -6.36
N PHE A 40 1.82 8.56 -6.27
CA PHE A 40 1.95 7.13 -5.99
C PHE A 40 2.85 6.89 -4.79
N PRO A 41 2.51 5.92 -3.90
CA PRO A 41 3.47 5.40 -2.94
C PRO A 41 4.71 4.85 -3.66
N CYS A 42 5.88 5.14 -3.13
CA CYS A 42 7.17 4.86 -3.76
C CYS A 42 8.15 4.28 -2.73
N LEU A 43 9.12 3.51 -3.21
CA LEU A 43 10.29 3.16 -2.42
C LEU A 43 11.19 4.39 -2.26
N ASN A 44 11.76 4.56 -1.07
CA ASN A 44 12.81 5.53 -0.80
C ASN A 44 14.17 5.07 -1.34
N ASP A 45 15.20 5.90 -1.20
CA ASP A 45 16.57 5.62 -1.67
C ASP A 45 17.21 4.37 -1.06
N LYS A 46 16.65 3.83 0.03
CA LYS A 46 17.08 2.59 0.68
C LYS A 46 16.27 1.37 0.23
N GLY A 47 15.35 1.54 -0.72
CA GLY A 47 14.43 0.49 -1.17
C GLY A 47 13.32 0.18 -0.17
N LEU A 48 12.94 1.14 0.69
CA LEU A 48 11.92 0.97 1.72
C LEU A 48 10.69 1.85 1.41
N PHE A 49 9.47 1.34 1.59
CA PHE A 49 8.20 2.05 1.45
C PHE A 49 7.64 2.59 2.78
N GLY A 50 8.23 2.22 3.93
CA GLY A 50 7.92 2.81 5.25
C GLY A 50 6.81 2.14 6.04
N PHE A 51 6.22 1.06 5.51
CA PHE A 51 5.21 0.23 6.20
C PHE A 51 5.66 -1.23 6.31
N GLU A 52 6.94 -1.56 6.11
CA GLU A 52 7.48 -2.93 6.14
C GLU A 52 7.13 -3.65 7.43
N ILE A 53 7.43 -2.99 8.55
CA ILE A 53 7.18 -3.53 9.89
C ILE A 53 5.68 -3.78 10.10
N LEU A 54 4.82 -2.95 9.52
CA LEU A 54 3.38 -3.07 9.67
C LEU A 54 2.84 -4.25 8.87
N PHE A 55 3.30 -4.47 7.64
CA PHE A 55 2.94 -5.68 6.91
C PHE A 55 3.50 -6.96 7.55
N GLN A 56 4.68 -6.90 8.15
CA GLN A 56 5.20 -8.01 8.95
C GLN A 56 4.31 -8.29 10.16
N LEU A 57 3.81 -7.25 10.84
CA LEU A 57 2.86 -7.39 11.93
C LEU A 57 1.52 -7.96 11.48
N LEU A 58 0.95 -7.46 10.38
CA LEU A 58 -0.30 -7.98 9.82
C LEU A 58 -0.17 -9.48 9.50
N TYR A 59 0.93 -9.87 8.86
CA TYR A 59 1.21 -11.28 8.59
C TYR A 59 1.38 -12.10 9.88
N LYS A 60 2.13 -11.59 10.86
CA LYS A 60 2.27 -12.22 12.19
C LYS A 60 0.90 -12.42 12.85
N CYS A 61 0.04 -11.40 12.86
CA CYS A 61 -1.30 -11.50 13.44
C CYS A 61 -2.15 -12.55 12.72
N ALA A 62 -2.06 -12.64 11.39
CA ALA A 62 -2.77 -13.68 10.63
C ALA A 62 -2.28 -15.09 10.99
N THR A 63 -0.98 -15.29 11.20
CA THR A 63 -0.42 -16.61 11.60
C THR A 63 -0.89 -17.08 12.99
N LEU A 64 -1.43 -16.16 13.80
CA LEU A 64 -1.94 -16.44 15.14
C LEU A 64 -3.46 -16.68 15.16
N LEU A 65 -4.14 -16.46 14.05
CA LEU A 65 -5.55 -16.80 13.92
C LEU A 65 -5.73 -18.31 13.74
N PRO A 66 -6.90 -18.87 14.11
CA PRO A 66 -7.24 -20.25 13.86
C PRO A 66 -7.65 -20.49 12.40
N ILE A 67 -6.83 -20.05 11.45
CA ILE A 67 -7.01 -20.24 10.00
C ILE A 67 -6.06 -21.34 9.48
N THR A 68 -6.42 -21.94 8.36
CA THR A 68 -5.62 -22.93 7.65
C THR A 68 -4.39 -22.32 6.99
N GLN A 69 -3.43 -23.16 6.63
CA GLN A 69 -2.26 -22.73 5.86
C GLN A 69 -2.64 -22.18 4.47
N GLN A 70 -3.67 -22.73 3.83
CA GLN A 70 -4.11 -22.25 2.53
C GLN A 70 -4.73 -20.86 2.64
N GLU A 71 -5.58 -20.62 3.65
CA GLU A 71 -6.11 -19.28 3.93
C GLU A 71 -5.00 -18.27 4.18
N LEU A 72 -3.97 -18.65 4.94
CA LEU A 72 -2.82 -17.78 5.18
C LEU A 72 -2.04 -17.47 3.88
N LEU A 73 -1.97 -18.40 2.93
CA LEU A 73 -1.34 -18.17 1.61
C LEU A 73 -2.22 -17.29 0.72
N ASP A 74 -3.54 -17.49 0.75
CA ASP A 74 -4.51 -16.72 -0.03
C ASP A 74 -4.62 -15.27 0.48
N TYR A 75 -4.30 -15.04 1.75
CA TYR A 75 -4.19 -13.71 2.36
C TYR A 75 -2.96 -12.96 1.82
N THR A 76 -3.12 -12.40 0.63
CA THR A 76 -2.09 -11.66 -0.11
C THR A 76 -2.55 -10.23 -0.41
N TYR A 77 -1.64 -9.27 -0.26
CA TYR A 77 -1.86 -7.90 -0.69
C TYR A 77 -1.37 -7.70 -2.12
N PRO A 78 -2.22 -7.32 -3.10
CA PRO A 78 -1.84 -7.13 -4.50
C PRO A 78 -1.08 -5.80 -4.69
N LEU A 79 0.04 -5.61 -3.99
CA LEU A 79 0.80 -4.38 -3.94
C LEU A 79 2.23 -4.59 -4.44
N TYR A 80 2.65 -3.72 -5.35
CA TYR A 80 4.04 -3.58 -5.75
C TYR A 80 4.43 -2.11 -5.66
N TYR A 81 5.38 -1.80 -4.77
CA TYR A 81 5.94 -0.46 -4.63
C TYR A 81 7.06 -0.28 -5.63
N ARG A 82 6.90 0.65 -6.56
CA ARG A 82 7.92 1.02 -7.54
C ARG A 82 8.94 1.96 -6.90
N THR A 83 10.16 1.90 -7.42
CA THR A 83 11.16 2.97 -7.29
C THR A 83 10.72 4.21 -8.07
N TYR A 84 11.33 5.36 -7.76
CA TYR A 84 11.05 6.60 -8.47
C TYR A 84 11.39 6.46 -9.96
N GLU A 85 12.53 5.83 -10.25
CA GLU A 85 13.03 5.57 -11.60
C GLU A 85 12.08 4.69 -12.40
N GLU A 86 11.43 3.71 -11.76
CA GLU A 86 10.40 2.88 -12.42
C GLU A 86 9.15 3.67 -12.81
N TYR A 87 8.81 4.75 -12.10
CA TYR A 87 7.73 5.66 -12.50
C TYR A 87 8.14 6.58 -13.65
N ILE A 88 9.41 7.00 -13.74
CA ILE A 88 9.89 7.92 -14.77
C ILE A 88 10.26 7.16 -16.04
N ASN A 89 9.27 6.91 -16.89
CA ASN A 89 9.45 6.19 -18.16
C ASN A 89 9.17 7.08 -19.38
N TYR A 90 10.21 7.77 -19.86
CA TYR A 90 10.12 8.68 -21.02
C TYR A 90 9.67 7.98 -22.31
N ASP A 91 10.04 6.72 -22.53
CA ASP A 91 9.63 5.96 -23.71
C ASP A 91 8.13 5.69 -23.69
N LEU A 92 7.57 5.30 -22.54
CA LEU A 92 6.12 5.14 -22.37
C LEU A 92 5.39 6.47 -22.50
N PHE A 93 5.91 7.53 -21.89
CA PHE A 93 5.29 8.85 -22.01
C PHE A 93 5.22 9.29 -23.47
N LYS A 94 6.32 9.16 -24.21
CA LYS A 94 6.37 9.45 -25.65
C LYS A 94 5.42 8.56 -26.45
N LYS A 95 5.37 7.25 -26.16
CA LYS A 95 4.47 6.30 -26.82
C LYS A 95 3.00 6.73 -26.72
N PHE A 96 2.62 7.34 -25.61
CA PHE A 96 1.23 7.76 -25.34
C PHE A 96 0.98 9.27 -25.53
N SER A 97 1.92 9.97 -26.19
CA SER A 97 1.86 11.43 -26.42
C SER A 97 1.67 12.22 -25.12
N LEU A 98 2.32 11.77 -24.05
CA LEU A 98 2.40 12.44 -22.77
C LEU A 98 3.81 13.03 -22.61
N LYS A 99 3.86 14.26 -22.11
CA LYS A 99 5.09 14.96 -21.76
C LYS A 99 5.18 15.10 -20.24
N LEU A 100 6.30 14.65 -19.66
CA LEU A 100 6.61 14.95 -18.27
C LEU A 100 6.90 16.44 -18.11
N ILE A 101 6.11 17.12 -17.28
CA ILE A 101 6.24 18.54 -16.96
C ILE A 101 7.01 18.72 -15.65
N LYS A 102 6.68 17.91 -14.65
CA LYS A 102 7.31 17.94 -13.33
C LYS A 102 7.31 16.53 -12.76
N SER A 103 8.38 16.18 -12.05
CA SER A 103 8.37 15.06 -11.14
C SER A 103 9.10 15.43 -9.85
N GLU A 104 8.65 14.89 -8.72
CA GLU A 104 9.28 15.09 -7.42
C GLU A 104 9.04 13.88 -6.52
N LEU A 105 10.00 13.60 -5.64
CA LEU A 105 9.82 12.74 -4.50
C LEU A 105 9.47 13.60 -3.30
N CYS A 106 8.51 13.14 -2.51
CA CYS A 106 8.09 13.81 -1.30
C CYS A 106 8.01 12.80 -0.16
N ASP A 107 8.76 13.08 0.89
CA ASP A 107 8.66 12.35 2.15
C ASP A 107 7.56 13.00 2.98
N THR A 108 6.57 12.20 3.38
CA THR A 108 5.50 12.65 4.25
C THR A 108 5.35 11.73 5.44
N ARG A 109 5.10 12.34 6.59
CA ARG A 109 4.73 11.62 7.80
C ARG A 109 3.22 11.71 7.97
N THR A 110 2.63 10.67 8.52
CA THR A 110 1.22 10.75 8.89
C THR A 110 1.04 11.78 10.00
N ASP A 111 -0.04 12.54 9.93
CA ASP A 111 -0.39 13.54 10.96
C ASP A 111 -0.49 12.87 12.35
N THR A 112 -1.13 11.70 12.41
CA THR A 112 -1.27 10.89 13.63
C THR A 112 0.09 10.57 14.27
N PHE A 113 1.08 10.18 13.46
CA PHE A 113 2.43 9.90 13.98
C PHE A 113 3.14 11.17 14.45
N THR A 114 3.00 12.27 13.71
CA THR A 114 3.57 13.57 14.07
C THR A 114 3.03 14.06 15.42
N ARG A 115 1.73 13.99 15.62
CA ARG A 115 1.05 14.39 16.87
C ARG A 115 1.42 13.50 18.04
N PHE A 116 1.58 12.19 17.82
CA PHE A 116 2.11 11.27 18.82
C PHE A 116 3.55 11.64 19.24
N GLN A 117 4.45 11.90 18.28
CA GLN A 117 5.83 12.32 18.57
C GLN A 117 5.90 13.66 19.33
N GLN A 118 4.96 14.56 19.08
CA GLN A 118 4.85 15.84 19.79
C GLN A 118 4.22 15.72 21.18
N GLY A 119 3.76 14.53 21.57
CA GLY A 119 3.08 14.28 22.85
C GLY A 119 1.64 14.76 22.90
N GLU A 120 1.03 15.09 21.76
CA GLU A 120 -0.38 15.48 21.67
C GLU A 120 -1.34 14.28 21.75
N LEU A 121 -0.84 13.08 21.44
CA LEU A 121 -1.57 11.82 21.54
C LEU A 121 -0.88 10.90 22.53
N THR A 122 -1.68 10.20 23.33
CA THR A 122 -1.19 9.04 24.09
C THR A 122 -0.89 7.87 23.15
N LEU A 123 -0.12 6.89 23.63
CA LEU A 123 0.16 5.66 22.86
C LEU A 123 -1.14 4.93 22.47
N ASP A 124 -2.13 4.89 23.37
CA ASP A 124 -3.41 4.22 23.10
C ASP A 124 -4.21 4.94 22.01
N GLU A 125 -4.25 6.27 22.01
CA GLU A 125 -4.92 7.06 20.98
C GLU A 125 -4.22 6.88 19.62
N PHE A 126 -2.88 6.95 19.60
CA PHE A 126 -2.08 6.70 18.41
C PHE A 126 -2.37 5.31 17.83
N VAL A 127 -2.33 4.27 18.66
CA VAL A 127 -2.56 2.88 18.22
C VAL A 127 -3.96 2.70 17.65
N LYS A 128 -4.99 3.27 18.28
CA LYS A 128 -6.37 3.17 17.80
C LYS A 128 -6.56 3.89 16.45
N ASP A 129 -6.06 5.11 16.34
CA ASP A 129 -6.18 5.88 15.09
C ASP A 129 -5.38 5.23 13.95
N HIS A 130 -4.18 4.75 14.25
CA HIS A 130 -3.35 4.02 13.29
C HIS A 130 -4.00 2.71 12.85
N THR A 131 -4.58 1.96 13.79
CA THR A 131 -5.30 0.71 13.50
C THR A 131 -6.51 0.98 12.62
N ARG A 132 -7.29 2.03 12.91
CA ARG A 132 -8.41 2.45 12.06
C ARG A 132 -7.95 2.77 10.64
N PHE A 133 -6.82 3.48 10.51
CA PHE A 133 -6.24 3.81 9.21
C PHE A 133 -5.88 2.56 8.41
N LEU A 134 -5.11 1.62 8.99
CA LEU A 134 -4.75 0.38 8.28
C LEU A 134 -5.98 -0.47 7.96
N ARG A 135 -6.85 -0.69 8.95
CA ARG A 135 -8.08 -1.48 8.81
C ARG A 135 -8.92 -1.03 7.62
N SER A 136 -8.98 0.27 7.33
CA SER A 136 -9.78 0.83 6.24
C SER A 136 -9.42 0.32 4.84
N TRP A 137 -8.19 -0.15 4.62
CA TRP A 137 -7.74 -0.62 3.29
C TRP A 137 -7.14 -2.03 3.31
N THR A 138 -6.83 -2.59 4.48
CA THR A 138 -6.27 -3.94 4.58
C THR A 138 -7.25 -5.02 5.03
N GLU A 139 -8.32 -4.66 5.77
CA GLU A 139 -9.32 -5.63 6.21
C GLU A 139 -10.06 -6.31 5.06
N PRO A 140 -10.48 -5.61 3.98
CA PRO A 140 -11.23 -6.25 2.91
C PRO A 140 -10.55 -7.49 2.33
N SER A 141 -9.22 -7.48 2.20
CA SER A 141 -8.46 -8.64 1.71
C SER A 141 -8.47 -9.82 2.70
N LEU A 142 -8.38 -9.56 4.01
CA LEU A 142 -8.48 -10.61 5.02
C LEU A 142 -9.90 -11.18 5.06
N ARG A 143 -10.91 -10.29 5.10
CA ARG A 143 -12.33 -10.66 5.08
C ARG A 143 -12.66 -11.54 3.88
N GLU A 144 -12.28 -11.12 2.68
CA GLU A 144 -12.49 -11.89 1.45
C GLU A 144 -11.86 -13.28 1.52
N THR A 145 -10.68 -13.38 2.14
CA THR A 145 -10.00 -14.67 2.34
C THR A 145 -10.77 -15.59 3.28
N LEU A 146 -11.34 -15.05 4.37
CA LEU A 146 -12.13 -15.81 5.33
C LEU A 146 -13.48 -16.25 4.73
N GLU A 147 -14.17 -15.35 4.02
CA GLU A 147 -15.47 -15.62 3.40
C GLU A 147 -15.40 -16.70 2.31
N ARG A 148 -14.31 -16.73 1.53
CA ARG A 148 -14.11 -17.72 0.46
C ARG A 148 -13.88 -19.15 0.94
N ASN A 149 -13.41 -19.33 2.17
CA ASN A 149 -12.92 -20.62 2.68
C ASN A 149 -13.89 -21.34 3.63
N ASN A 150 -15.18 -21.01 3.57
CA ASN A 150 -16.29 -21.62 4.33
C ASN A 150 -16.37 -21.24 5.82
N HIS A 151 -15.86 -20.07 6.23
CA HIS A 151 -16.42 -19.39 7.42
C HIS A 151 -17.83 -18.91 7.04
N CYS A 152 -18.81 -19.81 7.13
CA CYS A 152 -20.14 -19.67 6.52
C CYS A 152 -21.09 -18.70 7.25
N LEU A 153 -20.69 -18.17 8.40
CA LEU A 153 -21.49 -17.25 9.20
C LEU A 153 -20.75 -15.91 9.32
N ASP A 154 -21.41 -14.82 8.92
CA ASP A 154 -20.87 -13.46 9.04
C ASP A 154 -20.36 -13.18 10.47
N GLU A 155 -21.02 -13.73 11.50
CA GLU A 155 -20.61 -13.60 12.91
C GLU A 155 -19.23 -14.21 13.22
N GLU A 156 -18.87 -15.31 12.55
CA GLU A 156 -17.56 -15.95 12.73
C GLU A 156 -16.45 -15.11 12.09
N VAL A 157 -16.71 -14.58 10.88
CA VAL A 157 -15.79 -13.66 10.18
C VAL A 157 -15.54 -12.41 11.02
N GLU A 158 -16.59 -11.76 11.53
CA GLU A 158 -16.43 -10.58 12.40
C GLU A 158 -15.63 -10.92 13.67
N THR A 159 -15.87 -12.07 14.27
CA THR A 159 -15.12 -12.52 15.46
C THR A 159 -13.63 -12.67 15.15
N LEU A 160 -13.28 -13.27 14.01
CA LEU A 160 -11.88 -13.43 13.60
C LEU A 160 -11.22 -12.10 13.26
N LEU A 161 -11.94 -11.17 12.61
CA LEU A 161 -11.44 -9.84 12.32
C LEU A 161 -11.20 -9.03 13.60
N ASP A 162 -12.11 -9.08 14.56
CA ASP A 162 -11.91 -8.43 15.85
C ASP A 162 -10.73 -9.04 16.62
N GLN A 163 -10.58 -10.37 16.60
CA GLN A 163 -9.40 -11.02 17.16
C GLN A 163 -8.11 -10.54 16.49
N PHE A 164 -8.08 -10.49 15.16
CA PHE A 164 -6.94 -10.03 14.37
C PHE A 164 -6.53 -8.61 14.76
N TRP A 165 -7.48 -7.68 14.82
CA TRP A 165 -7.20 -6.28 15.13
C TRP A 165 -6.83 -6.05 16.60
N ASN A 166 -7.42 -6.81 17.53
CA ASN A 166 -6.99 -6.77 18.93
C ASN A 166 -5.55 -7.28 19.10
N LEU A 167 -5.17 -8.34 18.37
CA LEU A 167 -3.78 -8.80 18.33
C LEU A 167 -2.88 -7.71 17.75
N TYR A 168 -3.26 -7.13 16.61
CA TYR A 168 -2.51 -6.07 15.96
C TYR A 168 -2.26 -4.87 16.89
N GLU A 169 -3.29 -4.35 17.56
CA GLU A 169 -3.15 -3.24 18.51
C GLU A 169 -2.17 -3.56 19.64
N ARG A 170 -2.21 -4.78 20.17
CA ARG A 170 -1.27 -5.22 21.21
C ARG A 170 0.17 -5.22 20.71
N GLU A 171 0.41 -5.81 19.54
CA GLU A 171 1.75 -5.89 18.94
C GLU A 171 2.31 -4.49 18.61
N VAL A 172 1.46 -3.56 18.14
CA VAL A 172 1.88 -2.18 17.89
C VAL A 172 2.31 -1.48 19.18
N LYS A 173 1.59 -1.68 20.30
CA LYS A 173 1.96 -1.08 21.59
C LYS A 173 3.34 -1.54 22.07
N GLU A 174 3.68 -2.81 21.85
CA GLU A 174 4.98 -3.37 22.23
C GLU A 174 6.15 -2.77 21.42
N LEU A 175 5.87 -2.29 20.20
CA LEU A 175 6.85 -1.70 19.29
C LEU A 175 7.02 -0.18 19.43
N SER A 176 6.41 0.47 20.43
CA SER A 176 6.24 1.93 20.60
C SER A 176 7.42 2.87 20.27
N ASN A 177 8.66 2.38 20.19
CA ASN A 177 9.85 3.17 19.82
C ASN A 177 10.47 2.84 18.44
N GLN A 178 9.89 1.91 17.68
CA GLN A 178 10.45 1.41 16.41
C GLN A 178 9.71 1.88 15.16
N PHE A 179 8.64 2.66 15.34
CA PHE A 179 7.89 3.20 14.20
C PHE A 179 8.58 4.43 13.64
N ASP A 180 8.95 4.37 12.36
CA ASP A 180 9.10 5.56 11.51
C ASP A 180 8.11 5.42 10.37
N LEU A 181 6.90 5.93 10.57
CA LEU A 181 5.81 5.89 9.57
C LEU A 181 5.99 7.00 8.53
N CYS A 182 7.14 6.99 7.88
CA CYS A 182 7.46 7.88 6.78
C CYS A 182 7.06 7.21 5.46
N CYS A 183 6.17 7.84 4.73
CA CYS A 183 5.76 7.40 3.41
C CYS A 183 6.49 8.24 2.37
N VAL A 184 7.04 7.60 1.35
CA VAL A 184 7.61 8.32 0.21
C VAL A 184 6.61 8.26 -0.94
N TYR A 185 6.34 9.42 -1.55
CA TYR A 185 5.45 9.52 -2.70
C TYR A 185 6.19 10.08 -3.90
N ALA A 186 5.95 9.47 -5.06
CA ALA A 186 6.32 10.02 -6.35
C ALA A 186 5.16 10.86 -6.90
N TYR A 187 5.41 12.15 -7.10
CA TYR A 187 4.49 13.08 -7.75
C TYR A 187 4.93 13.31 -9.18
N LEU A 188 4.04 13.07 -10.14
CA LEU A 188 4.29 13.30 -11.56
C LEU A 188 3.19 14.20 -12.13
N ILE A 189 3.60 15.18 -12.92
CA ILE A 189 2.70 16.01 -13.73
C ILE A 189 3.01 15.72 -15.19
N LEU A 190 2.05 15.08 -15.87
CA LEU A 190 2.11 14.78 -17.30
C LEU A 190 1.15 15.68 -18.05
N LYS A 191 1.51 16.07 -19.27
CA LYS A 191 0.64 16.85 -20.16
C LYS A 191 0.48 16.14 -21.50
N LYS A 192 -0.75 16.02 -22.00
CA LYS A 192 -1.02 15.50 -23.34
C LYS A 192 -0.49 16.49 -24.38
N ASP A 193 0.20 15.98 -25.38
CA ASP A 193 0.66 16.79 -26.51
C ASP A 193 -0.52 17.42 -27.27
N LEU A 194 -0.24 18.48 -28.01
CA LEU A 194 -1.25 19.27 -28.73
C LEU A 194 -1.58 18.72 -30.13
N ILE A 195 -0.89 17.66 -30.56
CA ILE A 195 -0.91 17.12 -31.92
C ILE A 195 -1.78 15.87 -31.97
#